data_AF-A0A954ILG8-F1
#
_entry.id   AF-A0A954ILG8-F1
#
_cell.length_a   1.000
_cell.length_b   1.000
_cell.length_c   1.000
_cell.angle_alpha   90.00
_cell.angle_beta   90.00
_cell.angle_gamma   90.00
#
_symmetry.space_group_name_H-M   'P 1'
#
loop_
_entity.id
_entity.type
_entity.pdbx_description
1 polymer ?
#
loop_
_entity_poly.entity_id
_entity_poly.type
_entity_poly.pdbx_seq_one_letter_code
_entity_poly.pdbx_strand_id
1 'polypeptide(L)'
;MLCVCASNGCRPSADSPFGNGSAPGATVETETVAETRDRAPETTPGSTAANASEEAAAAGQAGRPPFQFTEITEEVGIQFEHFSGDNPDRPFPAANGSGIGAIDFDMDGRIDLWFVNGASFPDTAADRYCPGDRLYRNVPGQQFADVTDSAVPRLNGYGAGCAVSDVDGDGFPDVYINGYGPNRLYLNNGDGTFRENTAEAGVEDSGWGTSVLFTDFDADGDPDLYVCNYAEWTWATNQFCGNRERNIRIFCSPRSVVPVRDSFFENLGDGTFRNVLAAVGLDREPGRGQGVVAADLDADGRTDLYVANDASPNFLFRNRGDGT
;
A
#
# COMPACT_ATOMS: atom_id res chain seq x y z
N MET A 1 -29.24 -27.31 -3.80
CA MET A 1 -30.19 -26.46 -4.53
C MET A 1 -31.10 -25.79 -3.51
N LEU A 2 -30.68 -24.63 -3.01
CA LEU A 2 -31.57 -23.66 -2.38
C LEU A 2 -30.95 -22.30 -2.68
N CYS A 3 -31.65 -21.54 -3.51
CA CYS A 3 -31.32 -20.21 -3.95
C CYS A 3 -32.12 -19.25 -3.06
N VAL A 4 -31.47 -18.26 -2.46
CA VAL A 4 -32.17 -17.10 -1.89
C VAL A 4 -31.56 -15.87 -2.51
N CYS A 5 -32.26 -15.32 -3.50
CA CYS A 5 -32.00 -14.00 -4.04
C CYS A 5 -32.43 -12.94 -3.02
N ALA A 6 -31.55 -11.99 -2.74
CA ALA A 6 -31.94 -10.66 -2.26
C ALA A 6 -31.34 -9.64 -3.22
N SER A 7 -32.21 -9.12 -4.08
CA SER A 7 -32.01 -7.97 -4.94
C SER A 7 -31.83 -6.70 -4.12
N ASN A 8 -30.78 -5.93 -4.38
CA ASN A 8 -30.82 -4.49 -4.68
C ASN A 8 -29.39 -4.00 -4.91
N GLY A 9 -29.07 -3.72 -6.17
CA GLY A 9 -27.76 -3.24 -6.59
C GLY A 9 -27.45 -1.83 -6.07
N CYS A 10 -26.20 -1.60 -5.70
CA CYS A 10 -25.68 -0.27 -5.39
C CYS A 10 -25.14 0.37 -6.68
N ARG A 11 -25.56 1.61 -6.94
CA ARG A 11 -24.98 2.49 -7.98
C ARG A 11 -23.96 3.42 -7.33
N PRO A 12 -22.82 3.72 -7.96
CA PRO A 12 -21.98 4.83 -7.52
C PRO A 12 -22.66 6.17 -7.83
N SER A 13 -22.56 7.12 -6.90
CA SER A 13 -22.92 8.52 -7.09
C SER A 13 -21.93 9.16 -8.09
N ALA A 14 -22.46 9.62 -9.22
CA ALA A 14 -21.73 10.51 -10.11
C ALA A 14 -21.86 11.93 -9.58
N ASP A 15 -20.73 12.60 -9.33
CA ASP A 15 -20.50 14.01 -9.66
C ASP A 15 -19.08 14.41 -9.24
N SER A 16 -18.22 14.64 -10.24
CA SER A 16 -17.00 15.45 -10.09
C SER A 16 -16.67 16.05 -11.46
N PRO A 17 -16.70 17.40 -11.61
CA PRO A 17 -16.55 18.05 -12.89
C PRO A 17 -15.13 18.60 -13.06
N PHE A 18 -14.25 17.89 -13.77
CA PHE A 18 -13.07 18.53 -14.36
C PHE A 18 -12.90 18.12 -15.82
N GLY A 19 -13.14 19.10 -16.69
CA GLY A 19 -13.03 18.99 -18.13
C GLY A 19 -11.59 19.10 -18.61
N ASN A 20 -11.25 18.25 -19.58
CA ASN A 20 -10.00 18.29 -20.32
C ASN A 20 -9.86 19.58 -21.12
N GLY A 21 -8.89 20.42 -20.74
CA GLY A 21 -8.40 21.53 -21.55
C GLY A 21 -7.00 21.23 -22.07
N SER A 22 -6.88 20.89 -23.34
CA SER A 22 -5.61 20.77 -24.06
C SER A 22 -5.02 22.14 -24.39
N ALA A 23 -3.71 22.32 -24.19
CA ALA A 23 -2.93 23.41 -24.77
C ALA A 23 -1.55 22.89 -25.24
N PRO A 24 -0.92 23.53 -26.25
CA PRO A 24 -0.17 22.84 -27.28
C PRO A 24 1.35 22.82 -27.09
N GLY A 25 1.99 22.03 -27.97
CA GLY A 25 3.39 21.60 -27.91
C GLY A 25 4.44 22.70 -27.90
N ALA A 26 5.51 22.41 -27.16
CA ALA A 26 6.81 23.03 -27.30
C ALA A 26 7.80 21.97 -27.80
N THR A 27 8.27 22.14 -29.04
CA THR A 27 9.40 21.40 -29.61
C THR A 27 10.68 21.87 -28.94
N VAL A 28 11.40 20.96 -28.29
CA VAL A 28 12.78 21.19 -27.86
C VAL A 28 13.70 20.47 -28.83
N GLU A 29 14.42 21.26 -29.63
CA GLU A 29 15.54 20.78 -30.43
C GLU A 29 16.68 20.37 -29.50
N THR A 30 17.18 19.16 -29.66
CA THR A 30 18.38 18.68 -28.95
C THR A 30 19.56 18.75 -29.92
N GLU A 31 20.51 19.64 -29.63
CA GLU A 31 21.81 19.66 -30.30
C GLU A 31 22.62 18.41 -29.91
N THR A 32 23.07 17.69 -30.92
CA THR A 32 23.94 16.52 -30.80
C THR A 32 25.37 16.97 -30.47
N VAL A 33 25.80 16.72 -29.23
CA VAL A 33 27.24 16.73 -28.90
C VAL A 33 27.79 15.32 -29.08
N ALA A 34 28.73 15.19 -30.01
CA ALA A 34 29.43 13.95 -30.28
C ALA A 34 30.44 13.63 -29.16
N GLU A 35 30.16 12.60 -28.37
CA GLU A 35 31.17 11.97 -27.52
C GLU A 35 31.88 10.85 -28.29
N THR A 36 33.19 11.00 -28.45
CA THR A 36 34.10 9.96 -28.93
C THR A 36 34.16 8.81 -27.92
N ARG A 37 33.59 7.66 -28.27
CA ARG A 37 33.76 6.40 -27.54
C ARG A 37 35.05 5.71 -27.99
N ASP A 38 36.06 5.74 -27.14
CA ASP A 38 37.20 4.81 -27.23
C ASP A 38 36.70 3.38 -26.94
N ARG A 39 36.98 2.49 -27.90
CA ARG A 39 36.52 1.10 -27.91
C ARG A 39 37.50 0.23 -27.13
N ALA A 40 37.13 -0.18 -25.92
CA ALA A 40 37.80 -1.27 -25.20
C ALA A 40 37.50 -2.63 -25.87
N PRO A 41 38.43 -3.60 -25.84
CA PRO A 41 38.30 -4.85 -26.59
C PRO A 41 37.25 -5.78 -25.98
N GLU A 42 36.47 -6.43 -26.86
CA GLU A 42 35.57 -7.53 -26.52
C GLU A 42 36.37 -8.73 -25.99
N THR A 43 36.22 -9.05 -24.71
CA THR A 43 36.58 -10.34 -24.15
C THR A 43 35.30 -11.13 -23.88
N THR A 44 35.05 -12.13 -24.72
CA THR A 44 33.99 -13.13 -24.51
C THR A 44 34.39 -14.07 -23.36
N PRO A 45 33.63 -14.20 -22.27
CA PRO A 45 33.80 -15.31 -21.35
C PRO A 45 32.90 -16.46 -21.84
N GLY A 46 33.51 -17.47 -22.46
CA GLY A 46 32.91 -18.79 -22.53
C GLY A 46 32.81 -19.34 -21.10
N SER A 47 31.64 -19.27 -20.49
CA SER A 47 31.37 -19.94 -19.22
C SER A 47 31.24 -21.44 -19.48
N THR A 48 32.29 -22.19 -19.19
CA THR A 48 32.26 -23.64 -19.11
C THR A 48 31.42 -24.07 -17.91
N ALA A 49 30.38 -24.86 -18.17
CA ALA A 49 29.47 -25.46 -17.19
C ALA A 49 30.11 -26.44 -16.17
N ALA A 50 31.43 -26.38 -15.97
CA ALA A 50 32.20 -27.30 -15.13
C ALA A 50 32.41 -26.80 -13.68
N ASN A 51 32.24 -25.50 -13.40
CA ASN A 51 32.41 -24.97 -12.03
C ASN A 51 31.12 -24.94 -11.19
N ALA A 52 29.94 -25.12 -11.80
CA ALA A 52 28.67 -25.16 -11.06
C ALA A 52 28.49 -26.46 -10.26
N SER A 53 29.22 -27.53 -10.60
CA SER A 53 29.11 -28.84 -9.94
C SER A 53 29.96 -29.00 -8.68
N GLU A 54 31.04 -28.22 -8.52
CA GLU A 54 31.87 -28.28 -7.30
C GLU A 54 31.32 -27.40 -6.17
N GLU A 55 30.71 -26.25 -6.50
CA GLU A 55 30.06 -25.37 -5.51
C GLU A 55 28.76 -25.99 -4.96
N ALA A 56 28.06 -26.78 -5.78
CA ALA A 56 26.89 -27.57 -5.36
C ALA A 56 27.26 -28.75 -4.44
N ALA A 57 28.49 -29.27 -4.51
CA ALA A 57 28.95 -30.38 -3.66
C ALA A 57 29.42 -29.92 -2.26
N ALA A 58 29.74 -28.63 -2.09
CA ALA A 58 30.10 -28.04 -0.80
C ALA A 58 28.87 -27.57 0.02
N ALA A 59 27.67 -27.56 -0.56
CA ALA A 59 26.40 -27.23 0.13
C ALA A 59 25.86 -28.40 0.99
N GLY A 60 26.72 -29.34 1.38
CA GLY A 60 26.40 -30.42 2.31
C GLY A 60 26.32 -29.89 3.74
N GLN A 61 25.11 -29.88 4.29
CA GLN A 61 24.77 -29.55 5.69
C GLN A 61 24.78 -28.05 6.06
N ALA A 62 23.99 -27.23 5.38
CA ALA A 62 23.39 -26.09 6.09
C ALA A 62 22.44 -26.68 7.15
N GLY A 63 22.84 -26.62 8.42
CA GLY A 63 21.99 -27.05 9.54
C GLY A 63 20.61 -26.37 9.46
N ARG A 64 19.55 -27.06 9.90
CA ARG A 64 18.22 -26.43 10.00
C ARG A 64 18.35 -25.09 10.74
N PRO A 65 17.66 -24.03 10.28
CA PRO A 65 17.66 -22.76 10.99
C PRO A 65 17.28 -22.97 12.46
N PRO A 66 17.84 -22.18 13.39
CA PRO A 66 17.60 -22.36 14.83
C PRO A 66 16.16 -22.09 15.26
N PHE A 67 15.32 -21.63 14.33
CA PHE A 67 13.88 -21.45 14.50
C PHE A 67 13.14 -22.09 13.32
N GLN A 68 11.88 -22.42 13.57
CA GLN A 68 10.94 -22.90 12.57
C GLN A 68 9.67 -22.07 12.66
N PHE A 69 9.06 -21.78 11.52
CA PHE A 69 7.71 -21.23 11.47
C PHE A 69 6.72 -22.38 11.44
N THR A 70 5.64 -22.22 12.19
CA THR A 70 4.50 -23.13 12.21
C THR A 70 3.25 -22.33 11.90
N GLU A 71 2.41 -22.88 11.04
CA GLU A 71 1.08 -22.35 10.74
C GLU A 71 0.16 -22.69 11.92
N ILE A 72 -0.49 -21.67 12.51
CA ILE A 72 -1.32 -21.81 13.71
C ILE A 72 -2.68 -21.12 13.58
N THR A 73 -3.06 -20.60 12.40
CA THR A 73 -4.28 -19.80 12.24
C THR A 73 -5.53 -20.57 12.66
N GLU A 74 -5.65 -21.84 12.29
CA GLU A 74 -6.76 -22.70 12.73
C GLU A 74 -6.75 -22.92 14.26
N GLU A 75 -5.58 -23.12 14.85
CA GLU A 75 -5.42 -23.32 16.30
C GLU A 75 -5.84 -22.10 17.11
N VAL A 76 -5.56 -20.90 16.59
CA VAL A 76 -5.84 -19.63 17.28
C VAL A 76 -7.12 -18.95 16.81
N GLY A 77 -7.91 -19.57 15.94
CA GLY A 77 -9.23 -19.04 15.53
C GLY A 77 -9.21 -17.99 14.41
N ILE A 78 -8.10 -17.80 13.70
CA ILE A 78 -8.02 -16.91 12.54
C ILE A 78 -8.46 -17.66 11.28
N GLN A 79 -9.46 -17.12 10.58
CA GLN A 79 -9.99 -17.66 9.33
C GLN A 79 -10.02 -16.58 8.25
N PHE A 80 -8.83 -16.24 7.73
CA PHE A 80 -8.68 -15.18 6.74
C PHE A 80 -8.06 -15.72 5.45
N GLU A 81 -8.68 -15.40 4.32
CA GLU A 81 -8.13 -15.61 2.99
C GLU A 81 -8.05 -14.27 2.27
N HIS A 82 -6.83 -13.88 1.89
CA HIS A 82 -6.62 -12.67 1.12
C HIS A 82 -7.08 -12.86 -0.33
N PHE A 83 -7.99 -11.99 -0.77
CA PHE A 83 -8.47 -11.91 -2.13
C PHE A 83 -7.81 -10.74 -2.85
N SER A 84 -6.80 -11.01 -3.69
CA SER A 84 -6.07 -9.96 -4.42
C SER A 84 -6.84 -9.34 -5.59
N GLY A 85 -8.04 -9.81 -5.92
CA GLY A 85 -8.75 -9.38 -7.15
C GLY A 85 -8.10 -9.86 -8.46
N ASP A 86 -7.12 -10.75 -8.40
CA ASP A 86 -6.49 -11.36 -9.58
C ASP A 86 -7.52 -12.12 -10.43
N ASN A 87 -7.37 -12.02 -11.74
CA ASN A 87 -8.25 -12.63 -12.72
C ASN A 87 -7.49 -12.83 -14.05
N PRO A 88 -8.08 -13.46 -15.09
CA PRO A 88 -7.39 -13.69 -16.36
C PRO A 88 -6.85 -12.44 -17.06
N ASP A 89 -7.38 -11.25 -16.75
CA ASP A 89 -6.91 -9.95 -17.24
C ASP A 89 -5.78 -9.33 -16.41
N ARG A 90 -5.28 -10.02 -15.38
CA ARG A 90 -4.07 -9.64 -14.61
C ARG A 90 -4.05 -8.14 -14.24
N PRO A 91 -5.11 -7.61 -13.58
CA PRO A 91 -5.15 -6.21 -13.18
C PRO A 91 -3.92 -5.91 -12.32
N PHE A 92 -3.16 -4.88 -12.68
CA PHE A 92 -1.83 -4.70 -12.10
C PHE A 92 -1.85 -4.53 -10.55
N PRO A 93 -2.80 -3.81 -9.94
CA PRO A 93 -2.88 -3.76 -8.47
C PRO A 93 -2.99 -5.13 -7.79
N ALA A 94 -3.56 -6.14 -8.45
CA ALA A 94 -3.67 -7.50 -7.93
C ALA A 94 -2.34 -8.27 -7.86
N ALA A 95 -1.27 -7.71 -8.44
CA ALA A 95 0.09 -8.25 -8.28
C ALA A 95 0.66 -7.98 -6.88
N ASN A 96 0.12 -6.99 -6.17
CA ASN A 96 0.56 -6.61 -4.84
C ASN A 96 -0.21 -7.42 -3.77
N GLY A 97 0.43 -7.59 -2.62
CA GLY A 97 -0.20 -8.14 -1.43
C GLY A 97 -1.06 -7.11 -0.69
N SER A 98 -1.45 -7.46 0.52
CA SER A 98 -2.18 -6.61 1.45
C SER A 98 -1.46 -6.53 2.80
N GLY A 99 -2.02 -5.74 3.72
CA GLY A 99 -1.44 -5.38 5.00
C GLY A 99 -2.19 -5.95 6.19
N ILE A 100 -1.56 -5.82 7.35
CA ILE A 100 -2.13 -6.19 8.64
C ILE A 100 -1.84 -5.07 9.66
N GLY A 101 -2.88 -4.65 10.37
CA GLY A 101 -2.77 -3.73 11.50
C GLY A 101 -2.75 -4.51 12.80
N ALA A 102 -1.75 -4.26 13.64
CA ALA A 102 -1.72 -4.73 15.03
C ALA A 102 -2.26 -3.59 15.92
N ILE A 103 -3.34 -3.83 16.65
CA ILE A 103 -4.11 -2.80 17.34
C ILE A 103 -4.65 -3.34 18.67
N ASP A 104 -4.67 -2.55 19.74
CA ASP A 104 -5.42 -2.87 20.97
C ASP A 104 -6.67 -1.99 20.96
N PHE A 105 -7.71 -2.39 20.21
CA PHE A 105 -8.79 -1.46 19.87
C PHE A 105 -9.80 -1.28 21.00
N ASP A 106 -9.84 -2.18 21.97
CA ASP A 106 -10.71 -2.09 23.14
C ASP A 106 -9.94 -1.82 24.44
N MET A 107 -8.64 -1.52 24.33
CA MET A 107 -7.76 -1.10 25.42
C MET A 107 -7.67 -2.15 26.54
N ASP A 108 -7.75 -3.43 26.17
CA ASP A 108 -7.73 -4.55 27.11
C ASP A 108 -6.31 -5.10 27.39
N GLY A 109 -5.30 -4.52 26.74
CA GLY A 109 -3.89 -4.86 26.85
C GLY A 109 -3.47 -6.05 25.98
N ARG A 110 -4.35 -6.57 25.12
CA ARG A 110 -4.04 -7.64 24.16
C ARG A 110 -4.09 -7.07 22.75
N ILE A 111 -3.07 -7.41 21.96
CA ILE A 111 -3.01 -6.97 20.57
C ILE A 111 -3.97 -7.81 19.72
N ASP A 112 -4.95 -7.14 19.15
CA ASP A 112 -5.89 -7.56 18.11
C ASP A 112 -5.27 -7.40 16.71
N LEU A 113 -5.97 -7.93 15.70
CA LEU A 113 -5.48 -7.93 14.31
C LEU A 113 -6.54 -7.45 13.32
N TRP A 114 -6.19 -6.46 12.52
CA TRP A 114 -6.95 -5.99 11.37
C TRP A 114 -6.31 -6.49 10.06
N PHE A 115 -6.92 -7.46 9.40
CA PHE A 115 -6.44 -7.98 8.11
C PHE A 115 -7.09 -7.26 6.95
N VAL A 116 -6.31 -6.48 6.19
CA VAL A 116 -6.80 -5.75 5.01
C VAL A 116 -7.04 -6.71 3.84
N ASN A 117 -8.06 -6.46 3.04
CA ASN A 117 -8.40 -7.31 1.90
C ASN A 117 -8.59 -6.54 0.59
N GLY A 118 -8.48 -7.26 -0.52
CA GLY A 118 -8.73 -6.73 -1.85
C GLY A 118 -10.18 -6.90 -2.30
N ALA A 119 -10.44 -6.51 -3.54
CA ALA A 119 -11.75 -6.60 -4.18
C ALA A 119 -11.61 -6.80 -5.69
N SER A 120 -12.69 -7.22 -6.35
CA SER A 120 -12.67 -7.53 -7.78
C SER A 120 -12.49 -6.28 -8.62
N PHE A 121 -11.87 -6.47 -9.78
CA PHE A 121 -11.79 -5.50 -10.87
C PHE A 121 -12.74 -5.89 -12.02
N PRO A 122 -13.30 -4.92 -12.77
CA PRO A 122 -13.27 -3.49 -12.49
C PRO A 122 -14.03 -3.14 -11.20
N ASP A 123 -13.59 -2.09 -10.52
CA ASP A 123 -14.20 -1.56 -9.30
C ASP A 123 -15.62 -1.01 -9.50
N THR A 124 -16.00 -0.73 -10.75
CA THR A 124 -17.34 -0.30 -11.15
C THR A 124 -18.33 -1.44 -11.41
N ALA A 125 -17.94 -2.70 -11.27
CA ALA A 125 -18.82 -3.84 -11.53
C ALA A 125 -19.99 -3.87 -10.52
N ALA A 126 -21.23 -4.04 -11.01
CA ALA A 126 -22.42 -4.04 -10.15
C ALA A 126 -22.46 -5.26 -9.20
N ASP A 127 -21.80 -6.34 -9.57
CA ASP A 127 -21.63 -7.59 -8.83
C ASP A 127 -20.19 -7.75 -8.31
N ARG A 128 -19.49 -6.63 -8.09
CA ARG A 128 -18.12 -6.62 -7.55
C ARG A 128 -18.05 -7.46 -6.27
N TYR A 129 -17.25 -8.52 -6.32
CA TYR A 129 -16.91 -9.29 -5.14
C TYR A 129 -15.91 -8.51 -4.29
N CYS A 130 -16.27 -8.29 -3.02
CA CYS A 130 -15.49 -7.54 -2.05
C CYS A 130 -15.66 -8.26 -0.70
N PRO A 131 -14.75 -9.17 -0.32
CA PRO A 131 -14.85 -9.89 0.94
C PRO A 131 -14.68 -9.00 2.18
N GLY A 132 -14.13 -7.80 2.01
CA GLY A 132 -13.85 -6.84 3.09
C GLY A 132 -12.67 -7.27 3.96
N ASP A 133 -12.14 -6.31 4.72
CA ASP A 133 -11.13 -6.57 5.75
C ASP A 133 -11.75 -7.37 6.91
N ARG A 134 -10.91 -7.87 7.81
CA ARG A 134 -11.34 -8.61 9.00
C ARG A 134 -10.70 -8.07 10.26
N LEU A 135 -11.50 -7.85 11.30
CA LEU A 135 -11.02 -7.52 12.64
C LEU A 135 -11.17 -8.72 13.56
N TYR A 136 -10.05 -9.17 14.11
CA TYR A 136 -9.98 -10.26 15.06
C TYR A 136 -9.57 -9.75 16.44
N ARG A 137 -10.48 -9.87 17.41
CA ARG A 137 -10.20 -9.56 18.81
C ARG A 137 -9.40 -10.68 19.47
N ASN A 138 -8.31 -10.36 20.13
CA ASN A 138 -7.49 -11.26 20.92
C ASN A 138 -8.11 -11.49 22.30
N VAL A 139 -8.70 -12.68 22.48
CA VAL A 139 -9.31 -13.10 23.73
C VAL A 139 -8.31 -13.91 24.58
N PRO A 140 -8.52 -14.03 25.90
CA PRO A 140 -7.59 -14.73 26.78
C PRO A 140 -7.20 -16.12 26.28
N GLY A 141 -5.89 -16.40 26.31
CA GLY A 141 -5.33 -17.67 25.83
C GLY A 141 -4.73 -17.62 24.42
N GLN A 142 -4.48 -16.43 23.85
CA GLN A 142 -3.99 -16.23 22.48
C GLN A 142 -4.93 -16.85 21.45
N GLN A 143 -6.21 -16.55 21.61
CA GLN A 143 -7.28 -16.97 20.71
C GLN A 143 -7.88 -15.72 20.08
N PHE A 144 -8.37 -15.83 18.85
CA PHE A 144 -8.86 -14.71 18.07
C PHE A 144 -10.33 -14.92 17.70
N ALA A 145 -11.16 -13.95 18.03
CA ALA A 145 -12.57 -13.93 17.66
C ALA A 145 -12.80 -12.91 16.54
N ASP A 146 -13.37 -13.35 15.41
CA ASP A 146 -13.80 -12.43 14.35
C ASP A 146 -14.97 -11.57 14.88
N VAL A 147 -14.72 -10.26 15.00
CA VAL A 147 -15.68 -9.26 15.48
C VAL A 147 -16.08 -8.27 14.38
N THR A 148 -15.69 -8.55 13.13
CA THR A 148 -15.81 -7.63 11.98
C THR A 148 -17.22 -7.06 11.85
N ASP A 149 -18.24 -7.91 11.81
CA ASP A 149 -19.63 -7.50 11.57
C ASP A 149 -20.22 -6.64 12.70
N SER A 150 -19.67 -6.74 13.91
CA SER A 150 -20.13 -5.97 15.08
C SER A 150 -19.34 -4.69 15.31
N ALA A 151 -18.07 -4.64 14.89
CA ALA A 151 -17.16 -3.55 15.21
C ALA A 151 -16.95 -2.60 14.03
N VAL A 152 -16.94 -3.12 12.80
CA VAL A 152 -16.50 -2.36 11.64
C VAL A 152 -17.68 -2.10 10.70
N PRO A 153 -17.91 -0.85 10.25
CA PRO A 153 -18.87 -0.57 9.19
C PRO A 153 -18.53 -1.41 7.95
N ARG A 154 -19.53 -1.76 7.12
CA ARG A 154 -19.26 -2.57 5.92
C ARG A 154 -18.10 -1.98 5.11
N LEU A 155 -17.03 -2.75 5.04
CA LEU A 155 -15.82 -2.39 4.33
C LEU A 155 -16.04 -2.59 2.83
N ASN A 156 -15.80 -1.52 2.08
CA ASN A 156 -15.93 -1.54 0.63
C ASN A 156 -14.67 -0.95 0.01
N GLY A 157 -14.03 -1.73 -0.85
CA GLY A 157 -12.90 -1.25 -1.62
C GLY A 157 -11.78 -2.26 -1.70
N TYR A 158 -10.73 -1.87 -2.42
CA TYR A 158 -9.50 -2.63 -2.51
C TYR A 158 -8.51 -2.04 -1.53
N GLY A 159 -8.08 -2.78 -0.51
CA GLY A 159 -7.04 -2.37 0.42
C GLY A 159 -5.66 -2.94 0.06
N ALA A 160 -4.61 -2.25 0.48
CA ALA A 160 -3.22 -2.68 0.32
C ALA A 160 -2.42 -2.44 1.61
N GLY A 161 -2.21 -1.19 2.01
CA GLY A 161 -1.52 -0.83 3.24
C GLY A 161 -2.48 -0.40 4.33
N CYS A 162 -2.07 -0.57 5.59
CA CYS A 162 -2.74 0.04 6.74
C CYS A 162 -1.74 0.51 7.79
N ALA A 163 -2.15 1.50 8.56
CA ALA A 163 -1.43 2.02 9.72
C ALA A 163 -2.42 2.30 10.86
N VAL A 164 -1.92 2.21 12.08
CA VAL A 164 -2.69 2.35 13.32
C VAL A 164 -2.09 3.47 14.15
N SER A 165 -2.91 4.41 14.59
CA SER A 165 -2.52 5.50 15.50
C SER A 165 -3.78 6.14 16.09
N ASP A 166 -3.69 6.70 17.29
CA ASP A 166 -4.73 7.58 17.85
C ASP A 166 -4.59 8.96 17.19
N VAL A 167 -5.44 9.29 16.22
CA VAL A 167 -5.27 10.50 15.39
C VAL A 167 -6.09 11.69 15.87
N ASP A 168 -7.10 11.48 16.71
CA ASP A 168 -7.91 12.54 17.29
C ASP A 168 -7.65 12.76 18.79
N GLY A 169 -6.71 12.01 19.38
CA GLY A 169 -6.20 12.19 20.73
C GLY A 169 -7.17 11.75 21.81
N ASP A 170 -8.14 10.88 21.48
CA ASP A 170 -9.17 10.41 22.40
C ASP A 170 -8.72 9.22 23.28
N GLY A 171 -7.53 8.68 23.01
CA GLY A 171 -6.91 7.57 23.71
C GLY A 171 -7.25 6.19 23.13
N PHE A 172 -7.98 6.12 22.03
CA PHE A 172 -8.29 4.88 21.32
C PHE A 172 -7.60 4.86 19.94
N PRO A 173 -6.96 3.76 19.55
CA PRO A 173 -6.25 3.71 18.28
C PRO A 173 -7.23 3.64 17.10
N ASP A 174 -6.95 4.44 16.07
CA ASP A 174 -7.66 4.50 14.80
C ASP A 174 -6.91 3.74 13.70
N VAL A 175 -7.58 3.55 12.55
CA VAL A 175 -7.02 2.78 11.43
C VAL A 175 -7.15 3.56 10.12
N TYR A 176 -6.02 3.80 9.45
CA TYR A 176 -6.00 4.30 8.08
C TYR A 176 -5.63 3.18 7.11
N ILE A 177 -6.38 3.05 6.02
CA ILE A 177 -6.18 2.04 4.97
C ILE A 177 -6.08 2.73 3.63
N ASN A 178 -5.02 2.43 2.87
CA ASN A 178 -4.92 2.78 1.46
C ASN A 178 -5.13 1.56 0.57
N GLY A 179 -5.19 1.79 -0.75
CA GLY A 179 -5.23 0.72 -1.73
C GLY A 179 -5.61 1.25 -3.10
N TYR A 180 -6.43 0.52 -3.85
CA TYR A 180 -6.91 0.99 -5.15
C TYR A 180 -8.31 1.61 -5.02
N GLY A 181 -8.39 2.90 -5.39
CA GLY A 181 -9.58 3.72 -5.20
C GLY A 181 -9.47 4.60 -3.94
N PRO A 182 -10.60 4.99 -3.32
CA PRO A 182 -10.59 5.84 -2.14
C PRO A 182 -9.92 5.17 -0.93
N ASN A 183 -8.99 5.90 -0.30
CA ASN A 183 -8.46 5.56 1.01
C ASN A 183 -9.54 5.74 2.09
N ARG A 184 -9.31 5.15 3.27
CA ARG A 184 -10.30 5.05 4.34
C ARG A 184 -9.63 5.27 5.71
N LEU A 185 -10.05 6.30 6.42
CA LEU A 185 -9.79 6.51 7.85
C LEU A 185 -10.99 6.02 8.66
N TYR A 186 -10.74 5.14 9.62
CA TYR A 186 -11.72 4.66 10.58
C TYR A 186 -11.34 5.14 11.97
N LEU A 187 -12.20 5.97 12.57
CA LEU A 187 -12.06 6.39 13.95
C LEU A 187 -12.70 5.37 14.89
N ASN A 188 -12.00 5.04 15.97
CA ASN A 188 -12.50 4.18 17.03
C ASN A 188 -13.42 5.00 17.94
N ASN A 189 -14.63 4.49 18.21
CA ASN A 189 -15.61 5.22 19.03
C ASN A 189 -15.40 5.01 20.55
N GLY A 190 -14.39 4.23 20.94
CA GLY A 190 -14.11 3.87 22.34
C GLY A 190 -15.09 2.87 22.96
N ASP A 191 -16.04 2.35 22.17
CA ASP A 191 -17.03 1.34 22.58
C ASP A 191 -16.82 -0.02 21.88
N GLY A 192 -15.67 -0.19 21.23
CA GLY A 192 -15.32 -1.36 20.43
C GLY A 192 -15.91 -1.35 19.02
N THR A 193 -16.40 -0.20 18.55
CA THR A 193 -16.86 0.02 17.17
C THR A 193 -16.07 1.13 16.49
N PHE A 194 -16.11 1.13 15.15
CA PHE A 194 -15.46 2.13 14.31
C PHE A 194 -16.48 2.92 13.49
N ARG A 195 -16.13 4.14 13.10
CA ARG A 195 -16.84 4.95 12.11
C ARG A 195 -15.88 5.46 11.04
N GLU A 196 -16.36 5.61 9.82
CA GLU A 196 -15.56 6.17 8.72
C GLU A 196 -15.51 7.71 8.85
N ASN A 197 -14.33 8.32 8.62
CA ASN A 197 -14.10 9.75 8.82
C ASN A 197 -13.15 10.39 7.78
N THR A 198 -12.86 9.75 6.64
CA THR A 198 -11.83 10.18 5.67
C THR A 198 -12.06 11.59 5.14
N ALA A 199 -13.29 11.88 4.69
CA ALA A 199 -13.64 13.17 4.11
C ALA A 199 -13.66 14.29 5.16
N GLU A 200 -14.18 14.00 6.35
CA GLU A 200 -14.24 14.97 7.45
C GLU A 200 -12.83 15.28 8.01
N ALA A 201 -11.93 14.29 8.03
CA ALA A 201 -10.54 14.46 8.42
C ALA A 201 -9.66 15.11 7.33
N GLY A 202 -10.11 15.20 6.07
CA GLY A 202 -9.33 15.80 4.98
C GLY A 202 -8.16 14.95 4.47
N VAL A 203 -8.21 13.63 4.70
CA VAL A 203 -7.18 12.65 4.27
C VAL A 203 -7.62 11.83 3.06
N GLU A 204 -8.51 12.40 2.26
CA GLU A 204 -8.95 11.82 1.00
C GLU A 204 -7.77 11.76 0.03
N ASP A 205 -7.46 10.54 -0.41
CA ASP A 205 -6.58 10.30 -1.54
C ASP A 205 -7.20 9.15 -2.34
N SER A 206 -7.14 9.29 -3.66
CA SER A 206 -7.73 8.34 -4.59
C SER A 206 -6.70 8.00 -5.64
N GLY A 207 -6.26 6.74 -5.64
CA GLY A 207 -5.20 6.31 -6.53
C GLY A 207 -4.90 4.84 -6.35
N TRP A 208 -3.66 4.47 -6.63
CA TRP A 208 -3.13 3.16 -6.30
C TRP A 208 -2.11 3.31 -5.18
N GLY A 209 -2.59 3.26 -3.94
CA GLY A 209 -1.77 3.22 -2.73
C GLY A 209 -1.20 1.82 -2.44
N THR A 210 -0.08 1.77 -1.72
CA THR A 210 0.64 0.53 -1.38
C THR A 210 0.96 0.39 0.10
N SER A 211 1.52 1.45 0.70
CA SER A 211 1.97 1.49 2.09
C SER A 211 1.61 2.82 2.71
N VAL A 212 1.39 2.82 4.02
CA VAL A 212 1.08 4.02 4.82
C VAL A 212 1.82 3.91 6.13
N LEU A 213 2.13 5.05 6.75
CA LEU A 213 2.55 5.10 8.15
C LEU A 213 2.06 6.37 8.82
N PHE A 214 1.96 6.30 10.15
CA PHE A 214 1.85 7.46 11.01
C PHE A 214 3.21 7.78 11.62
N THR A 215 3.57 9.05 11.71
CA THR A 215 4.76 9.55 12.37
C THR A 215 4.56 11.00 12.80
N ASP A 216 5.10 11.38 13.95
CA ASP A 216 5.20 12.80 14.36
C ASP A 216 6.48 13.39 13.73
N PHE A 217 6.34 14.15 12.63
CA PHE A 217 7.51 14.66 11.90
C PHE A 217 7.98 16.03 12.39
N ASP A 218 7.09 16.84 12.95
CA ASP A 218 7.40 18.19 13.42
C ASP A 218 7.56 18.30 14.96
N ALA A 219 7.40 17.17 15.65
CA ALA A 219 7.57 17.00 17.09
C ALA A 219 6.53 17.76 17.92
N ASP A 220 5.31 17.91 17.40
CA ASP A 220 4.19 18.54 18.12
C ASP A 220 3.38 17.56 18.98
N GLY A 221 3.60 16.25 18.78
CA GLY A 221 2.97 15.16 19.52
C GLY A 221 1.75 14.55 18.82
N ASP A 222 1.34 15.10 17.68
CA ASP A 222 0.22 14.60 16.88
C ASP A 222 0.76 13.72 15.72
N PRO A 223 0.17 12.54 15.47
CA PRO A 223 0.68 11.64 14.43
C PRO A 223 0.28 12.10 13.02
N ASP A 224 1.27 12.49 12.22
CA ASP A 224 1.12 12.84 10.81
C ASP A 224 1.07 11.61 9.91
N LEU A 225 0.42 11.73 8.74
CA LEU A 225 0.12 10.60 7.86
C LEU A 225 0.90 10.68 6.54
N TYR A 226 1.78 9.71 6.29
CA TYR A 226 2.43 9.51 4.99
C TYR A 226 1.79 8.37 4.21
N VAL A 227 1.46 8.60 2.94
CA VAL A 227 0.81 7.64 2.05
C VAL A 227 1.66 7.44 0.80
N CYS A 228 2.16 6.21 0.61
CA CYS A 228 2.82 5.81 -0.64
C CYS A 228 1.79 5.59 -1.74
N ASN A 229 2.02 6.22 -2.89
CA ASN A 229 1.25 6.02 -4.11
C ASN A 229 2.14 5.44 -5.22
N TYR A 230 1.62 4.46 -5.95
CA TYR A 230 2.40 3.67 -6.88
C TYR A 230 2.41 4.25 -8.29
N ALA A 231 1.25 4.35 -8.94
CA ALA A 231 1.16 4.80 -10.32
C ALA A 231 -0.25 5.19 -10.79
N GLU A 232 -0.31 5.91 -11.91
CA GLU A 232 -1.53 6.10 -12.69
C GLU A 232 -1.95 4.75 -13.31
N TRP A 233 -3.00 4.15 -12.76
CA TRP A 233 -3.58 2.94 -13.31
C TRP A 233 -5.09 2.98 -13.16
N THR A 234 -5.80 2.50 -14.18
CA THR A 234 -7.24 2.26 -14.14
C THR A 234 -7.53 0.96 -14.88
N TRP A 235 -8.74 0.43 -14.71
CA TRP A 235 -9.18 -0.70 -15.53
C TRP A 235 -9.10 -0.41 -17.04
N ALA A 236 -9.42 0.82 -17.46
CA ALA A 236 -9.37 1.23 -18.86
C ALA A 236 -7.94 1.25 -19.43
N THR A 237 -6.94 1.50 -18.58
CA THR A 237 -5.52 1.50 -18.95
C THR A 237 -4.84 0.15 -18.65
N ASN A 238 -5.59 -0.89 -18.29
CA ASN A 238 -5.04 -2.21 -17.98
C ASN A 238 -4.43 -2.89 -19.23
N GLN A 239 -3.12 -2.71 -19.39
CA GLN A 239 -2.36 -3.24 -20.52
C GLN A 239 -2.28 -4.78 -20.51
N PHE A 240 -2.32 -5.38 -21.71
CA PHE A 240 -1.92 -6.77 -21.87
C PHE A 240 -0.40 -6.88 -21.91
N CYS A 241 0.16 -7.67 -20.99
CA CYS A 241 1.56 -8.09 -21.00
C CYS A 241 1.64 -9.61 -21.08
N GLY A 242 2.61 -10.12 -21.83
CA GLY A 242 2.80 -11.56 -22.06
C GLY A 242 2.84 -11.92 -23.53
N ASN A 243 2.51 -13.17 -23.85
CA ASN A 243 2.56 -13.69 -25.21
C ASN A 243 1.15 -13.83 -25.78
N ARG A 244 0.81 -12.94 -26.73
CA ARG A 244 -0.51 -12.94 -27.38
C ARG A 244 -0.76 -14.17 -28.25
N GLU A 245 0.27 -14.67 -28.95
CA GLU A 245 0.16 -15.83 -29.84
C GLU A 245 -0.19 -17.12 -29.08
N ARG A 246 0.30 -17.23 -27.85
CA ARG A 246 0.07 -18.38 -26.96
C ARG A 246 -1.08 -18.16 -25.98
N ASN A 247 -1.77 -17.02 -26.06
CA ASN A 247 -2.79 -16.60 -25.10
C ASN A 247 -2.31 -16.65 -23.64
N ILE A 248 -1.09 -16.20 -23.39
CA ILE A 248 -0.49 -16.12 -22.05
C ILE A 248 -0.47 -14.65 -21.63
N ARG A 249 -1.27 -14.30 -20.61
CA ARG A 249 -1.22 -12.99 -19.95
C ARG A 249 -0.51 -13.10 -18.60
N ILE A 250 0.39 -12.16 -18.35
CA ILE A 250 1.11 -11.97 -17.10
C ILE A 250 0.88 -10.55 -16.59
N PHE A 251 1.23 -10.30 -15.33
CA PHE A 251 1.32 -8.93 -14.82
C PHE A 251 2.37 -8.14 -15.61
N CYS A 252 2.08 -6.87 -15.83
CA CYS A 252 3.01 -5.99 -16.53
C CYS A 252 4.24 -5.65 -15.67
N SER A 253 5.31 -5.20 -16.31
CA SER A 253 6.45 -4.66 -15.58
C SER A 253 6.06 -3.34 -14.90
N PRO A 254 6.55 -3.04 -13.70
CA PRO A 254 6.40 -1.72 -13.06
C PRO A 254 6.71 -0.54 -13.99
N ARG A 255 7.65 -0.72 -14.92
CA ARG A 255 8.04 0.30 -15.90
C ARG A 255 6.96 0.62 -16.95
N SER A 256 5.86 -0.12 -17.01
CA SER A 256 4.76 0.13 -17.96
C SER A 256 3.74 1.16 -17.46
N VAL A 257 3.81 1.56 -16.20
CA VAL A 257 2.90 2.54 -15.59
C VAL A 257 3.64 3.82 -15.22
N VAL A 258 2.94 4.95 -15.22
CA VAL A 258 3.51 6.26 -14.88
C VAL A 258 3.45 6.44 -13.36
N PRO A 259 4.59 6.69 -12.69
CA PRO A 259 4.60 6.91 -11.24
C PRO A 259 3.83 8.18 -10.86
N VAL A 260 3.26 8.19 -9.66
CA VAL A 260 2.54 9.34 -9.10
C VAL A 260 3.20 9.79 -7.81
N ARG A 261 2.81 10.98 -7.34
CA ARG A 261 3.31 11.51 -6.08
C ARG A 261 2.67 10.78 -4.91
N ASP A 262 3.47 10.53 -3.90
CA ASP A 262 3.00 10.20 -2.56
C ASP A 262 2.22 11.37 -1.97
N SER A 263 1.48 11.13 -0.89
CA SER A 263 0.80 12.16 -0.12
C SER A 263 1.38 12.22 1.29
N PHE A 264 1.46 13.44 1.84
CA PHE A 264 1.88 13.64 3.22
C PHE A 264 0.98 14.67 3.88
N PHE A 265 0.40 14.31 5.00
CA PHE A 265 -0.63 15.07 5.68
C PHE A 265 -0.19 15.36 7.12
N GLU A 266 -0.15 16.64 7.48
CA GLU A 266 0.09 17.09 8.85
C GLU A 266 -1.22 17.02 9.64
N ASN A 267 -1.19 16.43 10.84
CA ASN A 267 -2.30 16.44 11.78
C ASN A 267 -2.39 17.80 12.48
N LEU A 268 -3.60 18.35 12.62
CA LEU A 268 -3.81 19.68 13.20
C LEU A 268 -4.16 19.64 14.70
N GLY A 269 -4.12 18.46 15.32
CA GLY A 269 -4.42 18.23 16.73
C GLY A 269 -5.92 18.23 17.07
N ASP A 270 -6.79 18.22 16.06
CA ASP A 270 -8.24 18.14 16.21
C ASP A 270 -8.88 16.99 15.40
N GLY A 271 -8.04 16.04 14.96
CA GLY A 271 -8.44 14.91 14.11
C GLY A 271 -8.62 15.29 12.63
N THR A 272 -8.34 16.54 12.25
CA THR A 272 -8.27 16.96 10.85
C THR A 272 -6.83 17.15 10.39
N PHE A 273 -6.64 17.03 9.07
CA PHE A 273 -5.33 17.03 8.46
C PHE A 273 -5.24 18.02 7.30
N ARG A 274 -4.01 18.44 6.99
CA ARG A 274 -3.71 19.22 5.78
C ARG A 274 -2.60 18.57 4.97
N ASN A 275 -2.73 18.53 3.65
CA ASN A 275 -1.64 18.06 2.80
C ASN A 275 -0.47 19.05 2.82
N VAL A 276 0.71 18.57 3.21
CA VAL A 276 1.95 19.35 3.37
C VAL A 276 3.08 18.90 2.45
N LEU A 277 2.85 17.93 1.55
CA LEU A 277 3.89 17.32 0.71
C LEU A 277 4.81 18.38 0.04
N ALA A 278 4.22 19.39 -0.59
CA ALA A 278 4.97 20.46 -1.24
C ALA A 278 5.57 21.46 -0.23
N ALA A 279 4.86 21.74 0.87
CA ALA A 279 5.29 22.68 1.90
C ALA A 279 6.56 22.22 2.61
N VAL A 280 6.70 20.91 2.85
CA VAL A 280 7.85 20.28 3.49
C VAL A 280 8.92 19.80 2.49
N GLY A 281 8.84 20.22 1.23
CA GLY A 281 9.87 19.93 0.22
C GLY A 281 9.92 18.49 -0.29
N LEU A 282 8.85 17.71 -0.10
CA LEU A 282 8.73 16.34 -0.60
C LEU A 282 8.10 16.26 -2.01
N ASP A 283 7.63 17.39 -2.56
CA ASP A 283 7.17 17.50 -3.96
C ASP A 283 8.37 17.46 -4.93
N ARG A 284 8.68 16.25 -5.40
CA ARG A 284 9.79 15.93 -6.30
C ARG A 284 9.33 15.04 -7.45
N GLU A 285 10.27 14.61 -8.28
CA GLU A 285 10.02 13.58 -9.30
C GLU A 285 9.44 12.31 -8.64
N PRO A 286 8.29 11.81 -9.12
CA PRO A 286 7.56 10.75 -8.47
C PRO A 286 8.26 9.39 -8.59
N GLY A 287 8.19 8.61 -7.52
CA GLY A 287 8.59 7.21 -7.48
C GLY A 287 7.36 6.28 -7.62
N ARG A 288 7.60 4.97 -7.64
CA ARG A 288 6.53 3.98 -7.48
C ARG A 288 6.60 3.48 -6.04
N GLY A 289 6.06 4.26 -5.11
CA GLY A 289 6.15 3.98 -3.68
C GLY A 289 5.61 2.58 -3.37
N GLN A 290 6.39 1.76 -2.66
CA GLN A 290 5.98 0.40 -2.25
C GLN A 290 5.97 0.25 -0.73
N GLY A 291 6.98 0.78 -0.06
CA GLY A 291 7.12 0.68 1.39
C GLY A 291 7.78 1.92 1.93
N VAL A 292 7.33 2.36 3.11
CA VAL A 292 7.90 3.51 3.81
C VAL A 292 8.26 3.09 5.23
N VAL A 293 9.36 3.66 5.74
CA VAL A 293 9.74 3.60 7.16
C VAL A 293 10.08 4.99 7.67
N ALA A 294 9.70 5.25 8.91
CA ALA A 294 10.05 6.45 9.66
C ALA A 294 11.00 6.08 10.79
N ALA A 295 12.14 6.74 10.88
CA ALA A 295 13.12 6.55 11.94
C ALA A 295 14.12 7.71 11.97
N ASP A 296 14.78 7.95 13.09
CA ASP A 296 15.97 8.79 13.16
C ASP A 296 17.16 8.03 12.53
N LEU A 297 17.44 8.28 11.25
CA LEU A 297 18.40 7.50 10.46
C LEU A 297 19.83 8.04 10.56
N ASP A 298 19.99 9.28 11.03
CA ASP A 298 21.29 9.92 11.20
C ASP A 298 21.66 10.24 12.66
N ALA A 299 20.80 9.84 13.61
CA ALA A 299 20.95 9.99 15.05
C ALA A 299 20.96 11.46 15.51
N ASP A 300 20.20 12.32 14.85
CA ASP A 300 20.06 13.74 15.21
C ASP A 300 18.84 14.07 16.08
N GLY A 301 18.03 13.05 16.40
CA GLY A 301 16.85 13.14 17.24
C GLY A 301 15.57 13.55 16.50
N ARG A 302 15.62 13.70 15.17
CA ARG A 302 14.45 13.97 14.33
C ARG A 302 14.07 12.75 13.51
N THR A 303 12.79 12.63 13.18
CA THR A 303 12.30 11.51 12.37
C THR A 303 12.55 11.78 10.89
N ASP A 304 13.31 10.88 10.25
CA ASP A 304 13.53 10.83 8.80
C ASP A 304 12.56 9.85 8.13
N LEU A 305 12.42 9.95 6.80
CA LEU A 305 11.63 9.02 5.99
C LEU A 305 12.51 8.30 4.97
N TYR A 306 12.34 6.99 4.85
CA TYR A 306 12.89 6.20 3.75
C TYR A 306 11.78 5.48 2.98
N VAL A 307 11.68 5.76 1.68
CA VAL A 307 10.71 5.13 0.77
C VAL A 307 11.43 4.20 -0.19
N ALA A 308 11.06 2.92 -0.13
CA ALA A 308 11.44 1.91 -1.11
C ALA A 308 10.52 2.01 -2.32
N ASN A 309 11.11 2.24 -3.50
CA ASN A 309 10.38 2.39 -4.75
C ASN A 309 10.57 1.17 -5.65
N ASP A 310 9.51 0.80 -6.37
CA ASP A 310 9.59 -0.22 -7.40
C ASP A 310 10.13 0.34 -8.71
N ALA A 311 11.13 -0.34 -9.28
CA ALA A 311 11.78 0.01 -10.55
C ALA A 311 12.18 1.50 -10.74
N SER A 312 12.29 2.24 -9.64
CA SER A 312 12.63 3.67 -9.55
C SER A 312 13.65 3.84 -8.40
N PRO A 313 14.43 4.93 -8.34
CA PRO A 313 15.35 5.15 -7.23
C PRO A 313 14.63 5.18 -5.88
N ASN A 314 15.21 4.57 -4.84
CA ASN A 314 14.74 4.73 -3.47
C ASN A 314 15.00 6.14 -2.95
N PHE A 315 14.18 6.58 -2.00
CA PHE A 315 14.15 7.93 -1.52
C PHE A 315 14.49 7.96 -0.03
N LEU A 316 15.51 8.74 0.34
CA LEU A 316 15.78 9.13 1.72
C LEU A 316 15.45 10.61 1.86
N PHE A 317 14.61 10.95 2.82
CA PHE A 317 14.28 12.31 3.20
C PHE A 317 14.79 12.53 4.62
N ARG A 318 15.68 13.51 4.78
CA ARG A 318 16.24 13.86 6.08
C ARG A 318 15.54 15.09 6.62
N ASN A 319 15.04 14.99 7.85
CA ASN A 319 14.33 16.07 8.52
C ASN A 319 15.33 17.12 9.05
N ARG A 320 15.15 18.37 8.61
CA ARG A 320 16.06 19.48 8.93
C ARG A 320 15.67 20.23 10.19
N GLY A 321 14.50 19.96 10.76
CA GLY A 321 13.98 20.60 11.97
C GLY A 321 13.54 22.06 11.77
N ASP A 322 13.36 22.50 10.52
CA ASP A 322 12.84 23.81 10.15
C ASP A 322 11.50 23.71 9.40
N GLY A 323 10.84 22.56 9.48
CA GLY A 323 9.64 22.21 8.71
C GLY A 323 9.94 21.69 7.30
N THR A 324 11.18 21.22 7.03
CA THR A 324 11.60 20.61 5.75
C THR A 324 12.50 19.40 5.92
#